data_AF-A0A1J5IPP3-F1
#
_entry.id   AF-A0A1J5IPP3-F1
#
_cell.length_a   1.000
_cell.length_b   1.000
_cell.length_c   1.000
_cell.angle_alpha   90.00
_cell.angle_beta   90.00
_cell.angle_gamma   90.00
#
_symmetry.space_group_name_H-M   'P 1'
#
loop_
_entity.id
_entity.type
_entity.pdbx_description
1 polymer ?
#
loop_
_entity_poly.entity_id
_entity_poly.type
_entity_poly.pdbx_seq_one_letter_code
_entity_poly.pdbx_strand_id
1 'polypeptide(L)'
;MKRFFDLLLAIPLGVLLFFPSLIVAVAVKVSSRGSALYWSDRVGQNNVIFRMPKFRSMNIDTPAVATHLLKDSKSVLTPIGGFLRKSSLDELPQLWCILKGEMSFVGPRPALFNQDDLIALRTEKNVHTLTPGLTGWAQVNGRDDLPIPQKVDFDVEYLNRKSFLFDLKILWLTFIKVMRRDGVSH
;
A
#
# COMPACT_ATOMS: atom_id res chain seq x y z
N MET A 1 4.90 10.41 18.76
CA MET A 1 4.60 11.49 17.78
C MET A 1 3.99 10.98 16.49
N LYS A 2 4.64 10.04 15.77
CA LYS A 2 4.13 9.50 14.49
C LYS A 2 2.66 9.02 14.54
N ARG A 3 2.31 8.22 15.54
CA ARG A 3 0.93 7.74 15.75
C ARG A 3 -0.11 8.86 15.90
N PHE A 4 0.23 9.93 16.61
CA PHE A 4 -0.66 11.07 16.79
C PHE A 4 -0.87 11.80 15.46
N PHE A 5 0.19 12.01 14.68
CA PHE A 5 0.10 12.58 13.35
C PHE A 5 -0.73 11.70 12.39
N ASP A 6 -0.56 10.38 12.44
CA ASP A 6 -1.36 9.45 11.65
C ASP A 6 -2.85 9.58 11.98
N LEU A 7 -3.23 9.68 13.25
CA LEU A 7 -4.63 9.86 13.64
C LEU A 7 -5.16 11.25 13.26
N LEU A 8 -4.35 12.29 13.46
CA LEU A 8 -4.69 13.67 13.12
C LEU A 8 -4.99 13.83 11.62
N LEU A 9 -4.28 13.11 10.76
CA LEU A 9 -4.56 13.08 9.32
C LEU A 9 -5.65 12.09 8.93
N ALA A 10 -5.65 10.88 9.50
CA ALA A 10 -6.51 9.80 9.06
C ALA A 10 -7.99 10.04 9.39
N ILE A 11 -8.31 10.67 10.52
CA ILE A 11 -9.69 10.95 10.91
C ILE A 11 -10.36 11.94 9.94
N PRO A 12 -9.83 13.16 9.71
CA PRO A 12 -10.45 14.09 8.77
C PRO A 12 -10.43 13.57 7.33
N LEU A 13 -9.37 12.88 6.90
CA LEU A 13 -9.35 12.23 5.59
C LEU A 13 -10.42 11.14 5.48
N GLY A 14 -10.67 10.38 6.56
CA GLY A 14 -11.70 9.34 6.58
C GLY A 14 -13.10 9.93 6.42
N VAL A 15 -13.37 11.06 7.09
CA VAL A 15 -14.64 11.78 6.93
C VAL A 15 -14.77 12.35 5.51
N LEU A 16 -13.73 13.03 5.00
CA LEU A 16 -13.72 13.63 3.67
C LEU A 16 -13.88 12.59 2.55
N LEU A 17 -13.21 11.44 2.69
CA LEU A 17 -13.17 10.39 1.68
C LEU A 17 -14.27 9.34 1.86
N PHE A 18 -15.16 9.49 2.84
CA PHE A 18 -16.26 8.56 3.08
C PHE A 18 -17.18 8.42 1.86
N PHE A 19 -17.70 9.55 1.34
CA PHE A 19 -18.57 9.54 0.17
C PHE A 19 -17.87 9.06 -1.11
N PRO A 20 -16.65 9.54 -1.46
CA PRO A 20 -15.87 8.96 -2.56
C PRO A 20 -15.66 7.45 -2.42
N SER A 21 -15.34 6.95 -1.22
CA SER A 21 -15.15 5.52 -0.96
C SER A 21 -16.44 4.73 -1.19
N LEU A 22 -17.60 5.29 -0.81
CA LEU A 22 -18.90 4.66 -1.06
C LEU A 22 -19.19 4.55 -2.57
N ILE A 23 -18.92 5.61 -3.34
CA ILE A 23 -19.08 5.61 -4.80
C ILE A 23 -18.19 4.54 -5.43
N VAL A 24 -16.92 4.45 -5.02
CA VAL A 24 -15.99 3.42 -5.50
C VAL A 24 -16.50 2.03 -5.12
N ALA A 25 -16.99 1.82 -3.90
CA ALA A 25 -17.52 0.54 -3.45
C ALA A 25 -18.70 0.08 -4.33
N VAL A 26 -19.64 0.98 -4.63
CA VAL A 26 -20.78 0.71 -5.53
C VAL A 26 -20.28 0.40 -6.94
N ALA A 27 -19.36 1.22 -7.48
CA ALA A 27 -18.80 1.00 -8.81
C ALA A 27 -18.13 -0.38 -8.95
N VAL A 28 -17.35 -0.80 -7.95
CA VAL A 28 -16.74 -2.13 -7.90
C VAL A 28 -17.80 -3.23 -7.84
N LYS A 29 -18.84 -3.05 -7.02
CA LYS A 29 -19.90 -4.04 -6.82
C LYS A 29 -20.74 -4.25 -8.09
N VAL A 30 -20.95 -3.20 -8.87
CA VAL A 30 -21.72 -3.25 -10.13
C VAL A 30 -20.85 -3.77 -11.29
N SER A 31 -19.56 -3.44 -11.30
CA SER A 31 -18.65 -3.82 -12.39
C SER A 31 -18.02 -5.22 -12.26
N SER A 32 -18.07 -5.84 -11.07
CA SER A 32 -17.44 -7.13 -10.81
C SER A 32 -18.24 -8.01 -9.85
N ARG A 33 -18.12 -9.34 -10.00
CA ARG A 33 -18.73 -10.29 -9.07
C ARG A 33 -18.00 -10.29 -7.73
N GLY A 34 -18.73 -10.60 -6.65
CA GLY A 34 -18.15 -10.80 -5.31
C GLY A 34 -18.21 -9.56 -4.40
N SER A 35 -17.39 -9.55 -3.35
CA SER A 35 -17.30 -8.44 -2.39
C SER A 35 -16.55 -7.24 -2.99
N ALA A 36 -16.99 -6.01 -2.69
CA ALA A 36 -16.29 -4.80 -3.10
C ALA A 36 -14.91 -4.67 -2.45
N LEU A 37 -14.73 -5.27 -1.27
CA LEU A 37 -13.45 -5.33 -0.57
C LEU A 37 -12.76 -6.67 -0.81
N TYR A 38 -11.45 -6.60 -1.03
CA TYR A 38 -10.52 -7.71 -0.99
C TYR A 38 -9.60 -7.53 0.23
N TRP A 39 -9.36 -8.62 0.96
CA TRP A 39 -8.51 -8.64 2.14
C TRP A 39 -7.24 -9.43 1.83
N SER A 40 -6.09 -8.76 1.92
CA SER A 40 -4.78 -9.38 1.70
C SER A 40 -4.09 -9.57 3.03
N ASP A 41 -3.56 -10.77 3.28
CA ASP A 41 -2.65 -11.00 4.40
C ASP A 41 -1.29 -10.36 4.09
N ARG A 42 -0.80 -9.58 5.04
CA ARG A 42 0.42 -8.78 4.92
C ARG A 42 1.26 -8.87 6.19
N VAL A 43 2.56 -8.71 6.02
CA VAL A 43 3.51 -8.68 7.12
C VAL A 43 3.60 -7.26 7.68
N GLY A 44 3.27 -7.12 8.95
CA GLY A 44 3.29 -5.89 9.72
C GLY A 44 4.54 -5.73 10.57
N GLN A 45 4.44 -4.84 11.56
CA GLN A 45 5.52 -4.60 12.53
C GLN A 45 5.86 -5.89 13.28
N ASN A 46 7.15 -6.12 13.54
CA ASN A 46 7.68 -7.31 14.21
C ASN A 46 7.27 -8.62 13.53
N ASN A 47 7.10 -8.59 12.20
CA ASN A 47 6.65 -9.72 11.38
C ASN A 47 5.26 -10.27 11.73
N VAL A 48 4.42 -9.49 12.43
CA VAL A 48 3.05 -9.90 12.76
C VAL A 48 2.15 -9.74 11.54
N ILE A 49 1.40 -10.80 11.19
CA ILE A 49 0.47 -10.77 10.07
C ILE A 49 -0.76 -9.93 10.41
N PHE A 50 -1.19 -9.08 9.48
CA PHE A 50 -2.46 -8.36 9.56
C PHE A 50 -3.21 -8.38 8.22
N ARG A 51 -4.52 -8.14 8.30
CA ARG A 51 -5.40 -8.10 7.13
C ARG A 51 -5.51 -6.68 6.59
N MET A 52 -4.99 -6.47 5.38
CA MET A 52 -5.00 -5.19 4.69
C MET A 52 -6.14 -5.13 3.66
N PRO A 53 -7.18 -4.30 3.86
CA PRO A 53 -8.27 -4.16 2.92
C PRO A 53 -7.89 -3.31 1.72
N LYS A 54 -8.42 -3.66 0.55
CA LYS A 54 -8.40 -2.85 -0.68
C LYS A 54 -9.75 -2.96 -1.37
N PHE A 55 -10.09 -1.98 -2.21
CA PHE A 55 -11.15 -2.23 -3.18
C PHE A 55 -10.69 -3.26 -4.19
N ARG A 56 -11.59 -4.16 -4.55
CA ARG A 56 -11.32 -5.20 -5.54
C ARG A 56 -11.08 -4.56 -6.89
N SER A 57 -9.84 -4.68 -7.37
CA SER A 57 -9.44 -4.28 -8.73
C SER A 57 -9.17 -5.47 -9.64
N MET A 58 -9.06 -6.69 -9.09
CA MET A 58 -8.74 -7.93 -9.81
C MET A 58 -9.86 -8.98 -9.67
N ASN A 59 -9.96 -9.88 -10.64
CA ASN A 59 -10.96 -10.96 -10.68
C ASN A 59 -10.79 -11.94 -9.51
N ILE A 60 -11.87 -12.61 -9.11
CA ILE A 60 -11.89 -13.49 -7.91
C ILE A 60 -10.84 -14.60 -7.99
N ASP A 61 -10.59 -15.14 -9.20
CA ASP A 61 -9.70 -16.28 -9.43
C ASP A 61 -8.22 -15.87 -9.56
N THR A 62 -7.88 -14.62 -9.25
CA THR A 62 -6.50 -14.12 -9.32
C THR A 62 -5.65 -14.73 -8.20
N PRO A 63 -4.49 -15.35 -8.50
CA PRO A 63 -3.58 -15.86 -7.48
C PRO A 63 -3.05 -14.75 -6.54
N ALA A 64 -2.88 -15.09 -5.26
CA ALA A 64 -2.32 -14.19 -4.25
C ALA A 64 -0.78 -14.07 -4.35
N VAL A 65 -0.30 -13.49 -5.45
CA VAL A 65 1.12 -13.24 -5.73
C VAL A 65 1.39 -11.76 -5.98
N ALA A 66 2.66 -11.35 -5.92
CA ALA A 66 3.03 -9.99 -6.29
C ALA A 66 2.67 -9.71 -7.75
N THR A 67 2.17 -8.49 -8.05
CA THR A 67 1.65 -8.18 -9.40
C THR A 67 2.69 -8.38 -10.50
N HIS A 68 3.97 -8.08 -10.24
CA HIS A 68 5.05 -8.25 -11.22
C HIS A 68 5.36 -9.73 -11.55
N LEU A 69 4.80 -10.69 -10.81
CA LEU A 69 4.93 -12.12 -11.06
C LEU A 69 3.79 -12.69 -11.93
N LEU A 70 2.78 -11.89 -12.25
CA LEU A 70 1.66 -12.33 -13.09
C LEU A 70 2.05 -12.27 -14.56
N LYS A 71 1.79 -13.37 -15.31
CA LYS A 71 2.08 -13.46 -16.75
C LYS A 71 1.40 -12.37 -17.58
N ASP A 72 0.14 -12.07 -17.28
CA ASP A 72 -0.57 -10.91 -17.82
C ASP A 72 -1.42 -10.27 -16.72
N SER A 73 -0.85 -9.26 -16.08
CA SER A 73 -1.49 -8.48 -15.01
C SER A 73 -2.75 -7.74 -15.45
N LYS A 74 -2.94 -7.46 -16.75
CA LYS A 74 -4.13 -6.77 -17.28
C LYS A 74 -5.28 -7.75 -17.47
N SER A 75 -5.01 -8.98 -17.90
CA SER A 75 -6.03 -10.03 -18.11
C SER A 75 -6.87 -10.35 -16.87
N VAL A 76 -6.28 -10.13 -15.68
CA VAL A 76 -6.90 -10.43 -14.39
C VAL A 76 -7.57 -9.22 -13.75
N LEU A 77 -7.60 -8.05 -14.41
CA LEU A 77 -8.28 -6.87 -13.88
C LEU A 77 -9.79 -6.94 -14.08
N THR A 78 -10.51 -6.32 -13.16
CA THR A 78 -11.93 -5.98 -13.35
C THR A 78 -12.06 -4.83 -14.36
N PRO A 79 -13.26 -4.58 -14.94
CA PRO A 79 -13.44 -3.52 -15.95
C PRO A 79 -12.96 -2.13 -15.52
N ILE A 80 -13.13 -1.78 -14.23
CA ILE A 80 -12.64 -0.51 -13.66
C ILE A 80 -11.30 -0.65 -12.92
N GLY A 81 -10.75 -1.86 -12.82
CA GLY A 81 -9.60 -2.19 -11.99
C GLY A 81 -8.34 -1.41 -12.35
N GLY A 82 -8.06 -1.24 -13.64
CA GLY A 82 -6.93 -0.43 -14.11
C GLY A 82 -7.05 1.04 -13.69
N PHE A 83 -8.25 1.62 -13.77
CA PHE A 83 -8.48 2.99 -13.31
C PHE A 83 -8.27 3.13 -11.80
N LEU A 84 -8.80 2.19 -11.00
CA LEU A 84 -8.65 2.21 -9.54
C LEU A 84 -7.18 2.16 -9.12
N ARG A 85 -6.37 1.31 -9.77
CA ARG A 85 -4.93 1.19 -9.48
C ARG A 85 -4.13 2.42 -9.91
N LYS A 86 -4.41 2.99 -11.09
CA LYS A 86 -3.76 4.23 -11.56
C LYS A 86 -4.03 5.43 -10.67
N SER A 87 -5.27 5.56 -10.23
CA SER A 87 -5.69 6.64 -9.34
C SER A 87 -5.38 6.35 -7.86
N SER A 88 -4.88 5.15 -7.54
CA SER A 88 -4.68 4.64 -6.17
C SER A 88 -5.97 4.65 -5.31
N LEU A 89 -7.15 4.74 -5.96
CA LEU A 89 -8.43 4.68 -5.27
C LEU A 89 -8.68 3.31 -4.64
N ASP A 90 -8.04 2.24 -5.16
CA ASP A 90 -8.13 0.91 -4.57
C ASP A 90 -7.55 0.82 -3.16
N GLU A 91 -6.68 1.76 -2.78
CA GLU A 91 -5.99 1.77 -1.50
C GLU A 91 -6.74 2.54 -0.39
N LEU A 92 -7.83 3.24 -0.71
CA LEU A 92 -8.63 4.00 0.27
C LEU A 92 -9.05 3.19 1.50
N PRO A 93 -9.48 1.91 1.40
CA PRO A 93 -9.85 1.13 2.58
C PRO A 93 -8.70 0.92 3.58
N GLN A 94 -7.43 1.04 3.15
CA GLN A 94 -6.26 0.88 4.02
C GLN A 94 -6.19 1.95 5.12
N LEU A 95 -6.92 3.06 4.96
CA LEU A 95 -7.07 4.06 6.02
C LEU A 95 -7.58 3.44 7.33
N TRP A 96 -8.39 2.37 7.24
CA TRP A 96 -8.81 1.58 8.40
C TRP A 96 -7.63 0.96 9.16
N CYS A 97 -6.64 0.41 8.46
CA CYS A 97 -5.43 -0.15 9.09
C CYS A 97 -4.57 0.95 9.73
N ILE A 98 -4.55 2.15 9.13
CA ILE A 98 -3.92 3.32 9.75
C ILE A 98 -4.68 3.68 11.03
N LEU A 99 -6.01 3.77 11.02
CA LEU A 99 -6.79 4.07 12.23
C LEU A 99 -6.63 3.01 13.33
N LYS A 100 -6.54 1.72 13.00
CA LYS A 100 -6.27 0.65 13.97
C LYS A 100 -4.84 0.65 14.52
N GLY A 101 -3.89 1.22 13.80
CA GLY A 101 -2.47 1.26 14.18
C GLY A 101 -1.63 0.10 13.65
N GLU A 102 -2.17 -0.71 12.74
CA GLU A 102 -1.42 -1.74 12.01
C GLU A 102 -0.52 -1.14 10.93
N MET A 103 -0.89 0.05 10.44
CA MET A 103 -0.16 0.81 9.42
C MET A 103 0.03 2.27 9.84
N SER A 104 0.94 2.95 9.14
CA SER A 104 1.13 4.40 9.16
C SER A 104 0.93 4.97 7.74
N PHE A 105 0.84 6.29 7.59
CA PHE A 105 0.89 6.88 6.25
C PHE A 105 2.25 6.64 5.58
N VAL A 106 3.34 6.71 6.35
CA VAL A 106 4.72 6.59 5.84
C VAL A 106 5.44 5.44 6.53
N GLY A 107 6.03 4.54 5.74
CA GLY A 107 6.80 3.40 6.19
C GLY A 107 7.05 2.39 5.05
N PRO A 108 7.82 1.31 5.30
CA PRO A 108 8.02 0.26 4.31
C PRO A 108 6.68 -0.31 3.83
N ARG A 109 6.50 -0.54 2.52
CA ARG A 109 5.25 -1.16 2.04
C ARG A 109 5.10 -2.55 2.67
N PRO A 110 3.93 -2.91 3.23
CA PRO A 110 3.71 -4.23 3.79
C PRO A 110 4.00 -5.32 2.75
N ALA A 111 4.89 -6.25 3.06
CA ALA A 111 5.16 -7.41 2.20
C ALA A 111 3.93 -8.33 2.18
N LEU A 112 3.73 -9.06 1.09
CA LEU A 112 2.80 -10.21 1.12
C LEU A 112 3.35 -11.27 2.08
N PHE A 113 2.44 -12.01 2.72
CA PHE A 113 2.82 -13.06 3.68
C PHE A 113 3.71 -14.16 3.07
N ASN A 114 3.68 -14.33 1.74
CA ASN A 114 4.41 -15.35 0.98
C ASN A 114 5.65 -14.79 0.25
N GLN A 115 6.19 -13.65 0.68
CA GLN A 115 7.43 -13.08 0.13
C GLN A 115 8.61 -13.33 1.07
N ASP A 116 8.96 -14.61 1.26
CA ASP A 116 9.93 -15.06 2.27
C ASP A 116 11.28 -14.32 2.16
N ASP A 117 11.81 -14.14 0.94
CA ASP A 117 13.08 -13.44 0.70
C ASP A 117 13.07 -11.99 1.19
N LEU A 118 11.98 -11.26 0.92
CA LEU A 118 11.83 -9.87 1.35
C LEU A 118 11.63 -9.78 2.86
N ILE A 119 10.87 -10.70 3.45
CA ILE A 119 10.61 -10.75 4.88
C ILE A 119 11.91 -11.06 5.64
N ALA A 120 12.67 -12.06 5.18
CA ALA A 120 13.94 -12.46 5.78
C ALA A 120 14.96 -11.30 5.72
N LEU A 121 15.13 -10.68 4.56
CA LEU A 121 16.10 -9.59 4.40
C LEU A 121 15.73 -8.34 5.23
N ARG A 122 14.43 -7.99 5.31
CA ARG A 122 13.96 -6.92 6.20
C ARG A 122 14.14 -7.26 7.68
N THR A 123 14.04 -8.54 8.04
CA THR A 123 14.25 -8.99 9.41
C THR A 123 15.72 -8.85 9.80
N GLU A 124 16.62 -9.34 8.95
CA GLU A 124 18.07 -9.23 9.11
C GLU A 124 18.53 -7.77 9.31
N LYS A 125 17.93 -6.84 8.56
CA LYS A 125 18.27 -5.40 8.62
C LYS A 125 17.46 -4.60 9.64
N ASN A 126 16.70 -5.25 10.54
CA ASN A 126 15.84 -4.61 11.54
C ASN A 126 14.70 -3.72 10.98
N VAL A 127 14.44 -3.76 9.68
CA VAL A 127 13.35 -3.00 9.02
C VAL A 127 11.98 -3.44 9.52
N HIS A 128 11.82 -4.72 9.86
CA HIS A 128 10.58 -5.29 10.41
C HIS A 128 10.10 -4.58 11.70
N THR A 129 10.97 -3.87 12.41
CA THR A 129 10.61 -3.09 13.61
C THR A 129 9.81 -1.81 13.29
N LEU A 130 9.78 -1.39 12.03
CA LEU A 130 8.99 -0.25 11.59
C LEU A 130 7.53 -0.62 11.39
N THR A 131 6.63 0.27 11.79
CA THR A 131 5.23 0.20 11.34
C THR A 131 5.20 0.37 9.82
N PRO A 132 4.58 -0.55 9.06
CA PRO A 132 4.54 -0.44 7.61
C PRO A 132 3.66 0.74 7.17
N GLY A 133 3.91 1.21 5.95
CA GLY A 133 3.31 2.43 5.41
C GLY A 133 2.39 2.21 4.21
N LEU A 134 1.41 3.10 4.06
CA LEU A 134 0.69 3.27 2.80
C LEU A 134 1.66 3.65 1.66
N THR A 135 2.51 4.64 1.92
CA THR A 135 3.67 5.02 1.10
C THR A 135 4.97 4.93 1.91
N GLY A 136 6.12 5.10 1.26
CA GLY A 136 7.43 4.94 1.88
C GLY A 136 8.57 5.38 0.97
N TRP A 137 9.79 5.35 1.51
CA TRP A 137 10.97 5.82 0.78
C TRP A 137 11.27 4.98 -0.46
N ALA A 138 11.19 3.66 -0.38
CA ALA A 138 11.31 2.79 -1.55
C ALA A 138 10.20 3.05 -2.59
N GLN A 139 8.97 3.31 -2.13
CA GLN A 139 7.82 3.58 -2.99
C GLN A 139 8.02 4.85 -3.83
N VAL A 140 8.60 5.90 -3.24
CA VAL A 140 8.89 7.15 -3.97
C VAL A 140 10.18 7.11 -4.78
N ASN A 141 11.07 6.13 -4.62
CA ASN A 141 12.30 6.01 -5.41
C ASN A 141 12.26 4.96 -6.53
N GLY A 142 11.31 4.04 -6.54
CA GLY A 142 11.15 3.10 -7.66
C GLY A 142 9.97 2.13 -7.54
N ARG A 143 9.19 2.20 -6.45
CA ARG A 143 7.90 1.49 -6.29
C ARG A 143 8.02 -0.02 -6.50
N ASP A 144 7.34 -0.57 -7.48
CA ASP A 144 7.31 -2.01 -7.74
C ASP A 144 8.45 -2.47 -8.66
N ASP A 145 9.17 -1.56 -9.32
CA ASP A 145 10.26 -1.87 -10.26
C ASP A 145 11.61 -2.14 -9.56
N LEU A 146 11.69 -1.87 -8.25
CA LEU A 146 12.91 -2.08 -7.48
C LEU A 146 13.14 -3.58 -7.15
N PRO A 147 14.35 -4.12 -7.44
CA PRO A 147 14.79 -5.40 -6.89
C PRO A 147 14.71 -5.41 -5.37
N ILE A 148 14.49 -6.60 -4.78
CA ILE A 148 14.35 -6.78 -3.33
C ILE A 148 15.51 -6.14 -2.54
N PRO A 149 16.80 -6.35 -2.88
CA PRO A 149 17.90 -5.74 -2.14
C PRO A 149 17.83 -4.21 -2.10
N GLN A 150 17.64 -3.56 -3.26
CA GLN A 150 17.54 -2.09 -3.34
C GLN A 150 16.31 -1.55 -2.58
N LYS A 151 15.20 -2.29 -2.61
CA LYS A 151 14.01 -1.94 -1.83
C LYS A 151 14.31 -1.95 -0.33
N VAL A 152 15.03 -2.96 0.15
CA VAL A 152 15.45 -3.04 1.55
C VAL A 152 16.46 -1.95 1.89
N ASP A 153 17.38 -1.59 0.98
CA ASP A 153 18.34 -0.49 1.22
C ASP A 153 17.62 0.85 1.45
N PHE A 154 16.59 1.17 0.67
CA PHE A 154 15.75 2.34 0.92
C PHE A 154 14.97 2.23 2.23
N ASP A 155 14.47 1.04 2.58
CA ASP A 155 13.79 0.84 3.85
C ASP A 155 14.75 1.01 5.05
N VAL A 156 16.02 0.59 4.93
CA VAL A 156 17.10 0.83 5.91
C VAL A 156 17.43 2.32 6.00
N GLU A 157 17.53 3.00 4.87
CA GLU A 157 17.74 4.45 4.85
C GLU A 157 16.62 5.18 5.59
N TYR A 158 15.37 4.77 5.36
CA TYR A 158 14.22 5.30 6.10
C TYR A 158 14.32 4.97 7.60
N LEU A 159 14.67 3.73 7.97
CA LEU A 159 14.86 3.32 9.37
C LEU A 159 15.82 4.26 10.12
N ASN A 160 16.91 4.66 9.45
CA ASN A 160 17.98 5.51 10.00
C ASN A 160 17.65 7.00 9.98
N ARG A 161 16.89 7.48 8.99
CA ARG A 161 16.61 8.92 8.77
C ARG A 161 15.21 9.37 9.18
N LYS A 162 14.36 8.45 9.62
CA LYS A 162 12.94 8.74 9.92
C LYS A 162 12.82 9.95 10.86
N SER A 163 12.08 10.93 10.39
CA SER A 163 11.77 12.16 11.10
C SER A 163 10.48 12.72 10.54
N PHE A 164 9.84 13.61 11.28
CA PHE A 164 8.60 14.24 10.84
C PHE A 164 8.74 14.96 9.48
N LEU A 165 9.83 15.72 9.31
CA LEU A 165 10.11 16.42 8.05
C LEU A 165 10.36 15.44 6.89
N PHE A 166 11.00 14.29 7.18
CA PHE A 166 11.23 13.28 6.16
C PHE A 166 9.93 12.58 5.75
N ASP A 167 9.02 12.32 6.70
CA ASP A 167 7.68 11.81 6.41
C ASP A 167 6.89 12.79 5.52
N LEU A 168 6.92 14.10 5.82
CA LEU A 168 6.29 15.13 4.98
C LEU A 168 6.88 15.17 3.57
N LYS A 169 8.21 15.04 3.44
CA LYS A 169 8.87 14.95 2.13
C LYS A 169 8.37 13.74 1.34
N ILE A 170 8.25 12.57 1.98
CA ILE A 170 7.76 11.35 1.32
C ILE A 170 6.31 11.51 0.87
N LEU A 171 5.46 12.11 1.70
CA LEU A 171 4.06 12.39 1.35
C LEU A 171 3.96 13.34 0.14
N TRP A 172 4.77 14.40 0.13
CA TRP A 172 4.82 15.34 -1.00
C TRP A 172 5.28 14.67 -2.31
N LEU A 173 6.35 13.88 -2.25
CA LEU A 173 6.82 13.11 -3.40
C LEU A 173 5.79 12.09 -3.88
N THR A 174 5.06 11.48 -2.96
CA THR A 174 3.95 10.56 -3.28
C THR A 174 2.84 11.29 -4.02
N PHE A 175 2.43 12.48 -3.56
CA PHE A 175 1.44 13.30 -4.23
C PHE A 175 1.86 13.64 -5.68
N ILE A 176 3.11 14.08 -5.87
CA ILE A 176 3.65 14.36 -7.22
C ILE A 176 3.59 13.12 -8.12
N LYS A 177 4.00 11.95 -7.61
CA LYS A 177 3.96 10.71 -8.40
C LYS A 177 2.55 10.29 -8.79
N VAL A 178 1.58 10.39 -7.87
CA VAL A 178 0.17 10.07 -8.17
C VAL A 178 -0.39 11.03 -9.22
N MET A 179 -0.09 12.32 -9.11
CA MET A 179 -0.50 13.34 -10.08
C MET A 179 0.11 13.11 -11.47
N ARG A 180 1.40 12.76 -11.55
CA ARG A 180 2.10 12.48 -12.82
C ARG A 180 1.79 11.10 -13.40
N ARG A 181 1.20 10.20 -12.60
CA ARG A 181 1.00 8.77 -12.92
C ARG A 181 2.33 8.03 -13.20
N ASP A 182 3.44 8.53 -12.64
CA ASP A 182 4.78 7.98 -12.84
C ASP A 182 4.93 6.63 -12.12
N GLY A 183 5.44 5.62 -12.84
CA GLY A 183 5.71 4.29 -12.28
C GLY A 183 4.46 3.47 -11.95
N VAL A 184 3.32 3.75 -12.62
CA VAL A 184 2.20 2.82 -12.68
C VAL A 184 2.32 2.00 -13.96
N SER A 185 2.94 0.82 -13.85
CA SER A 185 2.73 -0.24 -14.83
C SER A 185 1.29 -0.77 -14.62
N HIS A 186 0.40 -0.34 -15.52
CA HIS A 186 -0.96 -0.86 -15.82
C HIS A 186 -2.17 -0.01 -15.52
#